data_AF-A0A7S3I0Q9-F1
#
_entry.id   AF-A0A7S3I0Q9-F1
#
_cell.length_a   1.000
_cell.length_b   1.000
_cell.length_c   1.000
_cell.angle_alpha   90.00
_cell.angle_beta   90.00
_cell.angle_gamma   90.00
#
_symmetry.space_group_name_H-M   'P 1'
#
loop_
_entity.id
_entity.type
_entity.pdbx_description
1 polymer ?
#
loop_
_entity_poly.entity_id
_entity_poly.type
_entity_poly.pdbx_seq_one_letter_code
_entity_poly.pdbx_strand_id
1 'polypeptide(L)'
;MGQYWEVLGKNGIDRNRLATYERKITEEPYYLPNTIHDFEEYLKLLKQLHSSNDLQMLVDEARGHIGGDGNQAINDVLSNFSDHDTLRQMERVTRIREILSRDHLNEHQSNHKVKDVLFLDLCLEGYIKTLSDRIMHIDIGFEAYVREVGILLANLALSYRWQEIKACLADWRDLASGLCHSGNINNEDNARKVKAIMDRIRCLMGEVNDTYTEQ
;
A
#
# COMPACT_ATOMS: atom_id res chain seq x y z
N MET A 1 -23.82 -14.16 -34.31
CA MET A 1 -25.15 -13.85 -33.73
C MET A 1 -25.74 -15.03 -32.95
N GLY A 2 -25.84 -16.25 -33.50
CA GLY A 2 -26.32 -17.42 -32.74
C GLY A 2 -25.45 -17.81 -31.54
N GLN A 3 -24.12 -17.66 -31.66
CA GLN A 3 -23.18 -17.99 -30.59
C GLN A 3 -23.37 -17.18 -29.30
N TYR A 4 -23.80 -15.91 -29.37
CA TYR A 4 -24.00 -15.08 -28.17
C TYR A 4 -25.13 -15.65 -27.30
N TRP A 5 -26.29 -15.90 -27.92
CA TRP A 5 -27.44 -16.51 -27.25
C TRP A 5 -27.19 -17.97 -26.88
N GLU A 6 -26.38 -18.70 -27.64
CA GLU A 6 -25.95 -20.06 -27.30
C GLU A 6 -25.10 -20.09 -26.02
N VAL A 7 -24.12 -19.18 -25.90
CA VAL A 7 -23.25 -19.06 -24.73
C VAL A 7 -24.04 -18.60 -23.50
N LEU A 8 -24.94 -17.62 -23.66
CA LEU A 8 -25.80 -17.18 -22.56
C LEU A 8 -26.77 -18.28 -22.10
N GLY A 9 -27.38 -18.99 -23.05
CA GLY A 9 -28.28 -20.11 -22.78
C GLY A 9 -27.58 -21.24 -22.03
N LYS A 10 -26.34 -21.58 -22.40
CA LYS A 10 -25.50 -22.56 -21.65
C LYS A 10 -25.24 -22.15 -20.20
N ASN A 11 -25.25 -20.85 -19.89
CA ASN A 11 -25.06 -20.31 -18.55
C ASN A 11 -26.38 -19.96 -17.83
N GLY A 12 -27.53 -20.37 -18.38
CA GLY A 12 -28.84 -20.12 -17.79
C GLY A 12 -29.24 -18.63 -17.76
N ILE A 13 -28.70 -17.83 -18.69
CA ILE A 13 -29.03 -16.41 -18.83
C ILE A 13 -29.92 -16.26 -20.05
N ASP A 14 -31.17 -15.88 -19.83
CA ASP A 14 -32.15 -15.58 -20.88
C ASP A 14 -32.41 -14.07 -20.98
N ARG A 15 -33.15 -13.66 -22.01
CA ARG A 15 -33.52 -12.26 -22.26
C ARG A 15 -34.26 -11.64 -21.09
N ASN A 16 -35.13 -12.42 -20.44
CA ASN A 16 -35.93 -11.95 -19.30
C ASN A 16 -35.02 -11.65 -18.10
N ARG A 17 -34.04 -12.50 -17.83
CA ARG A 17 -33.06 -12.29 -16.76
C ARG A 17 -32.19 -11.06 -17.02
N LEU A 18 -31.73 -10.85 -18.25
CA LEU A 18 -30.96 -9.64 -18.62
C LEU A 18 -31.76 -8.33 -18.40
N ALA A 19 -33.08 -8.37 -18.57
CA ALA A 19 -33.97 -7.23 -18.32
C ALA A 19 -34.23 -6.95 -16.83
N THR A 20 -33.86 -7.88 -15.94
CA THR A 20 -33.99 -7.73 -14.47
C THR A 20 -32.75 -7.13 -13.79
N TYR A 21 -31.64 -6.95 -14.52
CA TYR A 21 -30.42 -6.37 -13.96
C TYR A 21 -30.62 -4.90 -13.59
N GLU A 22 -29.88 -4.45 -12.56
CA GLU A 22 -29.88 -3.06 -12.09
C GLU A 22 -29.60 -2.08 -13.25
N ARG A 23 -28.65 -2.44 -14.13
CA ARG A 23 -28.49 -1.84 -15.46
C ARG A 23 -29.07 -2.80 -16.50
N LYS A 24 -30.34 -2.58 -16.86
CA LYS A 24 -31.09 -3.42 -17.80
C LYS A 24 -30.38 -3.50 -19.15
N ILE A 25 -30.17 -4.72 -19.64
CA ILE A 25 -29.59 -4.96 -20.97
C ILE A 25 -30.74 -5.35 -21.89
N THR A 26 -31.26 -4.37 -22.64
CA THR A 26 -32.46 -4.52 -23.48
C THR A 26 -32.17 -4.57 -24.98
N GLU A 27 -30.95 -4.22 -25.38
CA GLU A 27 -30.54 -4.18 -26.79
C GLU A 27 -29.63 -5.36 -27.15
N GLU A 28 -29.67 -5.75 -28.42
CA GLU A 28 -28.82 -6.81 -28.95
C GLU A 28 -27.36 -6.33 -29.04
N PRO A 29 -26.37 -7.15 -28.65
CA PRO A 29 -24.98 -6.77 -28.79
C PRO A 29 -24.62 -6.58 -30.26
N TYR A 30 -24.01 -5.44 -30.55
CA TYR A 30 -23.47 -5.14 -31.86
C TYR A 30 -21.94 -5.18 -31.80
N TYR A 31 -21.32 -5.85 -32.78
CA TYR A 31 -19.87 -5.97 -32.86
C TYR A 31 -19.28 -4.75 -33.58
N LEU A 32 -18.48 -3.96 -32.87
CA LEU A 32 -17.75 -2.80 -33.38
C LEU A 32 -16.25 -3.11 -33.41
N PRO A 33 -15.73 -3.73 -34.48
CA PRO A 33 -14.30 -4.08 -34.57
C PRO A 33 -13.39 -2.85 -34.58
N ASN A 34 -13.88 -1.73 -35.12
CA ASN A 34 -13.14 -0.47 -35.23
C ASN A 34 -12.89 0.20 -33.88
N THR A 35 -13.66 -0.11 -32.83
CA THR A 35 -13.51 0.48 -31.50
C THR A 35 -12.60 -0.34 -30.58
N ILE A 36 -12.11 -1.51 -31.04
CA ILE A 36 -11.24 -2.36 -30.21
C ILE A 36 -10.00 -1.60 -29.77
N HIS A 37 -9.35 -0.89 -30.70
CA HIS A 37 -8.18 -0.07 -30.41
C HIS A 37 -8.49 1.03 -29.38
N ASP A 38 -9.61 1.74 -29.55
CA ASP A 38 -10.01 2.81 -28.64
C ASP A 38 -10.30 2.28 -27.22
N PHE A 39 -10.91 1.09 -27.11
CA PHE A 39 -11.13 0.45 -25.82
C PHE A 39 -9.83 -0.07 -25.20
N GLU A 40 -8.88 -0.54 -25.99
CA GLU A 40 -7.55 -0.92 -25.49
C GLU A 40 -6.76 0.30 -24.99
N GLU A 41 -6.78 1.41 -25.71
CA GLU A 41 -6.17 2.68 -25.27
C GLU A 41 -6.89 3.27 -24.04
N TYR A 42 -8.23 3.21 -24.00
CA TYR A 42 -8.99 3.61 -22.83
C TYR A 42 -8.70 2.71 -21.61
N LEU A 43 -8.53 1.40 -21.80
CA LEU A 43 -8.13 0.48 -20.75
C LEU A 43 -6.70 0.78 -20.27
N LYS A 44 -5.77 1.11 -21.17
CA LYS A 44 -4.42 1.59 -20.79
C LYS A 44 -4.52 2.87 -19.97
N LEU A 45 -5.33 3.84 -20.39
CA LEU A 45 -5.54 5.09 -19.65
C LEU A 45 -6.18 4.86 -18.28
N LEU A 46 -7.16 3.95 -18.16
CA LEU A 46 -7.73 3.56 -16.86
C LEU A 46 -6.69 2.90 -15.96
N LYS A 47 -5.84 2.03 -16.52
CA LYS A 47 -4.71 1.44 -15.79
C LYS A 47 -3.67 2.49 -15.38
N GLN A 48 -3.43 3.50 -16.23
CA GLN A 48 -2.56 4.65 -15.97
C GLN A 48 -3.15 5.64 -14.95
N LEU A 49 -4.46 5.84 -14.91
CA LEU A 49 -5.09 6.63 -13.84
C LEU A 49 -5.03 5.91 -12.49
N HIS A 50 -4.94 4.58 -12.51
CA HIS A 50 -4.56 3.76 -11.37
C HIS A 50 -3.04 3.55 -11.24
N SER A 51 -2.18 4.12 -12.11
CA SER A 51 -0.75 3.80 -12.12
C SER A 51 0.08 4.49 -11.05
N SER A 52 -0.51 5.39 -10.25
CA SER A 52 0.02 5.73 -8.92
C SER A 52 0.12 4.49 -8.01
N ASN A 53 -0.57 3.40 -8.39
CA ASN A 53 -0.54 2.09 -7.77
C ASN A 53 0.14 1.01 -8.64
N ASP A 54 0.56 1.31 -9.87
CA ASP A 54 1.31 0.36 -10.70
C ASP A 54 2.79 0.41 -10.31
N LEU A 55 3.08 -0.31 -9.22
CA LEU A 55 4.40 -0.41 -8.64
C LEU A 55 5.45 -0.86 -9.67
N GLN A 56 5.09 -1.72 -10.63
CA GLN A 56 6.03 -2.19 -11.65
C GLN A 56 6.42 -1.05 -12.60
N MET A 57 5.44 -0.29 -13.08
CA MET A 57 5.67 0.85 -13.97
C MET A 57 6.53 1.93 -13.29
N LEU A 58 6.17 2.32 -12.06
CA LEU A 58 6.90 3.34 -11.32
C LEU A 58 8.30 2.90 -10.91
N VAL A 59 8.48 1.59 -10.65
CA VAL A 59 9.82 1.02 -10.51
C VAL A 59 10.62 1.20 -11.78
N ASP A 60 10.07 0.86 -12.94
CA ASP A 60 10.82 0.93 -14.20
C ASP A 60 11.22 2.36 -14.58
N GLU A 61 10.36 3.34 -14.28
CA GLU A 61 10.66 4.78 -14.42
C GLU A 61 11.76 5.23 -13.44
N ALA A 62 11.71 4.78 -12.18
CA ALA A 62 12.64 5.23 -11.15
C ALA A 62 13.96 4.42 -11.08
N ARG A 63 14.02 3.23 -11.69
CA ARG A 63 15.16 2.29 -11.63
C ARG A 63 16.48 2.90 -12.07
N GLY A 64 16.43 3.80 -13.06
CA GLY A 64 17.59 4.54 -13.55
C GLY A 64 18.17 5.54 -12.53
N HIS A 65 17.37 5.93 -11.54
CA HIS A 65 17.69 6.98 -10.57
C HIS A 65 18.17 6.48 -9.21
N ILE A 66 17.81 5.24 -8.85
CA ILE A 66 17.89 4.70 -7.48
C ILE A 66 19.19 3.89 -7.23
N GLY A 67 19.86 3.41 -8.27
CA GLY A 67 21.17 2.75 -8.14
C GLY A 67 21.17 1.47 -7.29
N GLY A 68 22.36 0.92 -7.01
CA GLY A 68 22.60 -0.46 -6.54
C GLY A 68 21.69 -0.98 -5.41
N ASP A 69 21.80 -0.44 -4.19
CA ASP A 69 21.09 -0.95 -2.99
C ASP A 69 19.57 -0.80 -3.13
N GLY A 70 19.09 0.34 -3.61
CA GLY A 70 17.65 0.52 -3.82
C GLY A 70 17.10 -0.37 -4.94
N ASN A 71 17.85 -0.59 -6.03
CA ASN A 71 17.45 -1.55 -7.07
C ASN A 71 17.42 -3.01 -6.56
N GLN A 72 18.33 -3.38 -5.65
CA GLN A 72 18.27 -4.69 -4.98
C GLN A 72 17.04 -4.82 -4.09
N ALA A 73 16.75 -3.81 -3.27
CA ALA A 73 15.57 -3.80 -2.40
C ALA A 73 14.27 -3.84 -3.21
N ILE A 74 14.19 -3.09 -4.33
CA ILE A 74 13.09 -3.15 -5.29
C ILE A 74 12.92 -4.57 -5.83
N ASN A 75 14.01 -5.19 -6.31
CA ASN A 75 13.93 -6.55 -6.85
C ASN A 75 13.48 -7.59 -5.80
N ASP A 76 13.85 -7.41 -4.53
CA ASP A 76 13.36 -8.25 -3.44
C ASP A 76 11.85 -8.10 -3.23
N VAL A 77 11.32 -6.87 -3.26
CA VAL A 77 9.86 -6.65 -3.20
C VAL A 77 9.14 -7.28 -4.39
N LEU A 78 9.62 -7.05 -5.62
CA LEU A 78 8.96 -7.54 -6.83
C LEU A 78 8.98 -9.08 -6.93
N SER A 79 10.09 -9.71 -6.56
CA SER A 79 10.20 -11.18 -6.58
C SER A 79 9.32 -11.86 -5.53
N ASN A 80 8.88 -11.12 -4.50
CA ASN A 80 8.09 -11.62 -3.39
C ASN A 80 6.68 -10.99 -3.31
N PHE A 81 6.10 -10.52 -4.43
CA PHE A 81 4.72 -9.99 -4.42
C PHE A 81 3.68 -10.96 -3.85
N SER A 82 3.89 -12.25 -4.06
CA SER A 82 3.01 -13.33 -3.60
C SER A 82 3.45 -13.93 -2.26
N ASP A 83 4.30 -13.24 -1.49
CA ASP A 83 4.70 -13.72 -0.16
C ASP A 83 3.46 -13.90 0.74
N HIS A 84 3.43 -15.03 1.43
CA HIS A 84 2.36 -15.34 2.38
C HIS A 84 2.52 -14.53 3.68
N ASP A 85 3.75 -14.14 4.02
CA ASP A 85 4.02 -13.25 5.16
C ASP A 85 3.86 -11.78 4.75
N THR A 86 2.68 -11.25 5.04
CA THR A 86 2.33 -9.86 4.71
C THR A 86 3.18 -8.85 5.48
N LEU A 87 3.54 -9.13 6.75
CA LEU A 87 4.36 -8.23 7.55
C LEU A 87 5.78 -8.14 7.00
N ARG A 88 6.37 -9.28 6.62
CA ARG A 88 7.68 -9.31 5.96
C ARG A 88 7.66 -8.51 4.67
N GLN A 89 6.59 -8.59 3.89
CA GLN A 89 6.45 -7.77 2.70
C GLN A 89 6.37 -6.28 3.02
N MET A 90 5.65 -5.88 4.07
CA MET A 90 5.62 -4.48 4.53
C MET A 90 7.01 -3.98 4.95
N GLU A 91 7.82 -4.81 5.62
CA GLU A 91 9.20 -4.47 6.00
C GLU A 91 10.09 -4.22 4.76
N ARG A 92 10.00 -5.09 3.74
CA ARG A 92 10.74 -4.91 2.49
C ARG A 92 10.38 -3.58 1.80
N VAL A 93 9.09 -3.26 1.75
CA VAL A 93 8.61 -2.01 1.13
C VAL A 93 9.08 -0.79 1.94
N THR A 94 9.00 -0.87 3.28
CA THR A 94 9.48 0.19 4.19
C THR A 94 10.97 0.46 3.99
N ARG A 95 11.78 -0.60 3.83
CA ARG A 95 13.22 -0.46 3.54
C ARG A 95 13.49 0.32 2.25
N ILE A 96 12.70 0.10 1.20
CA ILE A 96 12.86 0.89 -0.04
C ILE A 96 12.60 2.36 0.28
N ARG A 97 11.51 2.69 0.97
CA ARG A 97 11.18 4.07 1.34
C ARG A 97 12.26 4.74 2.19
N GLU A 98 12.88 4.01 3.13
CA GLU A 98 14.03 4.49 3.90
C GLU A 98 15.22 4.86 3.00
N ILE A 99 15.54 4.02 2.00
CA ILE A 99 16.60 4.29 1.01
C ILE A 99 16.25 5.53 0.17
N LEU A 100 15.01 5.63 -0.33
CA LEU A 100 14.56 6.77 -1.14
C LEU A 100 14.65 8.08 -0.35
N SER A 101 14.16 8.08 0.89
CA SER A 101 14.19 9.24 1.77
C SER A 101 15.61 9.69 2.11
N ARG A 102 16.54 8.76 2.31
CA ARG A 102 17.94 9.08 2.68
C ARG A 102 18.74 9.59 1.49
N ASP A 103 18.63 8.93 0.34
CA ASP A 103 19.62 9.05 -0.74
C ASP A 103 19.07 9.79 -1.98
N HIS A 104 17.75 9.81 -2.19
CA HIS A 104 17.14 10.22 -3.46
C HIS A 104 16.15 11.39 -3.37
N LEU A 105 15.57 11.68 -2.21
CA LEU A 105 14.62 12.78 -1.99
C LEU A 105 15.29 14.06 -1.45
N ASN A 106 16.38 14.50 -2.09
CA ASN A 106 17.09 15.73 -1.72
C ASN A 106 16.72 16.90 -2.66
N GLU A 107 16.54 18.10 -2.11
CA GLU A 107 16.08 19.33 -2.81
C GLU A 107 17.00 19.79 -3.96
N HIS A 108 18.23 19.28 -4.04
CA HIS A 108 19.24 19.69 -5.03
C HIS A 108 19.33 18.78 -6.27
N GLN A 109 18.39 17.85 -6.46
CA GLN A 109 18.39 16.95 -7.63
C GLN A 109 17.58 17.52 -8.81
N SER A 110 17.77 16.96 -10.01
CA SER A 110 16.99 17.37 -11.18
C SER A 110 15.50 17.08 -10.98
N ASN A 111 14.63 18.03 -11.39
CA ASN A 111 13.18 17.93 -11.18
C ASN A 111 12.58 16.60 -11.70
N HIS A 112 13.08 16.07 -12.82
CA HIS A 112 12.59 14.81 -13.36
C HIS A 112 12.93 13.61 -12.45
N LYS A 113 14.15 13.56 -11.92
CA LYS A 113 14.60 12.52 -11.00
C LYS A 113 13.78 12.53 -9.71
N VAL A 114 13.58 13.72 -9.13
CA VAL A 114 12.79 13.88 -7.91
C VAL A 114 11.34 13.46 -8.14
N LYS A 115 10.75 13.81 -9.29
CA LYS A 115 9.38 13.41 -9.64
C LYS A 115 9.21 11.90 -9.66
N ASP A 116 10.05 11.19 -10.41
CA ASP A 116 9.94 9.74 -10.60
C ASP A 116 10.15 8.99 -9.26
N VAL A 117 11.12 9.45 -8.47
CA VAL A 117 11.38 8.89 -7.12
C VAL A 117 10.22 9.17 -6.16
N LEU A 118 9.63 10.36 -6.21
CA LEU A 118 8.50 10.73 -5.34
C LEU A 118 7.23 9.95 -5.70
N PHE A 119 6.96 9.73 -6.98
CA PHE A 119 5.84 8.89 -7.39
C PHE A 119 6.04 7.43 -6.98
N LEU A 120 7.27 6.92 -7.07
CA LEU A 120 7.57 5.61 -6.51
C LEU A 120 7.33 5.58 -4.99
N ASP A 121 7.81 6.56 -4.22
CA ASP A 121 7.59 6.59 -2.76
C ASP A 121 6.10 6.60 -2.39
N LEU A 122 5.30 7.41 -3.09
CA LEU A 122 3.85 7.47 -2.89
C LEU A 122 3.16 6.13 -3.22
N CYS A 123 3.61 5.45 -4.28
CA CYS A 123 3.11 4.12 -4.63
C CYS A 123 3.46 3.08 -3.57
N LEU A 124 4.68 3.12 -3.04
CA LEU A 124 5.13 2.23 -1.96
C LEU A 124 4.30 2.47 -0.68
N GLU A 125 3.99 3.73 -0.35
CA GLU A 125 3.10 4.08 0.77
C GLU A 125 1.69 3.50 0.57
N GLY A 126 1.10 3.68 -0.62
CA GLY A 126 -0.19 3.08 -0.98
C GLY A 126 -0.18 1.54 -0.93
N TYR A 127 0.95 0.92 -1.30
CA TYR A 127 1.11 -0.53 -1.24
C TYR A 127 1.16 -1.02 0.22
N ILE A 128 1.87 -0.33 1.11
CA ILE A 128 1.87 -0.66 2.55
C ILE A 128 0.48 -0.57 3.14
N LYS A 129 -0.30 0.45 2.78
CA LYS A 129 -1.71 0.55 3.18
C LYS A 129 -2.50 -0.68 2.73
N THR A 130 -2.35 -1.09 1.47
CA THR A 130 -3.03 -2.27 0.92
C THR A 130 -2.65 -3.56 1.67
N LEU A 131 -1.38 -3.69 2.08
CA LEU A 131 -0.90 -4.82 2.87
C LEU A 131 -1.47 -4.81 4.30
N SER A 132 -1.52 -3.65 4.97
CA SER A 132 -2.14 -3.52 6.30
C SER A 132 -3.65 -3.82 6.25
N ASP A 133 -4.35 -3.31 5.24
CA ASP A 133 -5.78 -3.58 5.05
C ASP A 133 -6.07 -5.09 4.86
N ARG A 134 -5.11 -5.87 4.32
CA ARG A 134 -5.22 -7.33 4.16
C ARG A 134 -5.21 -8.08 5.49
N ILE A 135 -4.43 -7.61 6.47
CA ILE A 135 -4.27 -8.26 7.78
C ILE A 135 -5.19 -7.68 8.86
N MET A 136 -5.83 -6.54 8.60
CA MET A 136 -6.70 -5.83 9.56
C MET A 136 -7.79 -6.71 10.19
N HIS A 137 -8.36 -7.65 9.43
CA HIS A 137 -9.44 -8.52 9.88
C HIS A 137 -8.97 -9.88 10.40
N ILE A 138 -7.67 -10.11 10.44
CA ILE A 138 -7.05 -11.37 10.85
C ILE A 138 -6.44 -11.17 12.23
N ASP A 139 -6.69 -12.10 13.15
CA ASP A 139 -5.94 -12.17 14.40
C ASP A 139 -4.55 -12.76 14.11
N ILE A 140 -3.57 -11.88 13.98
CA ILE A 140 -2.17 -12.22 13.71
C ILE A 140 -1.36 -12.48 14.99
N GLY A 141 -1.99 -12.32 16.16
CA GLY A 141 -1.34 -12.45 17.46
C GLY A 141 -0.55 -11.20 17.89
N PHE A 142 -0.34 -11.08 19.20
CA PHE A 142 0.22 -9.88 19.83
C PHE A 142 1.60 -9.47 19.30
N GLU A 143 2.54 -10.41 19.16
CA GLU A 143 3.90 -10.10 18.66
C GLU A 143 3.87 -9.57 17.22
N ALA A 144 2.96 -10.10 16.40
CA ALA A 144 2.77 -9.63 15.03
C ALA A 144 2.16 -8.22 14.99
N TYR A 145 1.20 -7.91 15.87
CA TYR A 145 0.69 -6.54 16.03
C TYR A 145 1.77 -5.56 16.50
N VAL A 146 2.61 -5.97 17.45
CA VAL A 146 3.72 -5.11 17.93
C VAL A 146 4.66 -4.76 16.78
N ARG A 147 4.97 -5.75 15.95
CA ARG A 147 5.78 -5.57 14.74
C ARG A 147 5.06 -4.70 13.71
N GLU A 148 3.77 -4.93 13.43
CA GLU A 148 2.97 -4.13 12.50
C GLU A 148 2.98 -2.65 12.87
N VAL A 149 2.69 -2.32 14.14
CA VAL A 149 2.71 -0.93 14.63
C VAL A 149 4.08 -0.30 14.45
N GLY A 150 5.16 -1.06 14.69
CA GLY A 150 6.52 -0.58 14.47
C GLY A 150 6.80 -0.23 13.00
N ILE A 151 6.30 -1.05 12.06
CA ILE A 151 6.43 -0.81 10.62
C ILE A 151 5.61 0.42 10.21
N LEU A 152 4.37 0.56 10.70
CA LEU A 152 3.52 1.70 10.39
C LEU A 152 4.10 3.01 10.95
N LEU A 153 4.63 3.00 12.18
CA LEU A 153 5.31 4.15 12.76
C LEU A 153 6.58 4.54 11.99
N ALA A 154 7.33 3.56 11.48
CA ALA A 154 8.48 3.83 10.63
C ALA A 154 8.06 4.55 9.34
N ASN A 155 6.97 4.12 8.71
CA ASN A 155 6.43 4.78 7.53
C ASN A 155 5.91 6.18 7.81
N LEU A 156 5.19 6.37 8.92
CA LEU A 156 4.74 7.69 9.36
C LEU A 156 5.92 8.64 9.62
N ALA A 157 7.01 8.15 10.19
CA ALA A 157 8.22 8.93 10.44
C ALA A 157 8.95 9.36 9.15
N LEU A 158 8.74 8.65 8.04
CA LEU A 158 9.24 8.99 6.71
C LEU A 158 8.33 10.02 6.02
N SER A 159 7.01 9.80 6.09
CA SER A 159 6.01 10.69 5.45
C SER A 159 5.91 12.06 6.16
N TYR A 160 6.08 12.10 7.49
CA TYR A 160 5.89 13.31 8.29
C TYR A 160 7.16 13.74 9.02
N ARG A 161 7.39 15.05 9.09
CA ARG A 161 8.58 15.64 9.76
C ARG A 161 8.40 15.84 11.27
N TRP A 162 7.38 15.26 11.90
CA TRP A 162 7.13 15.44 13.34
C TRP A 162 8.15 14.69 14.19
N GLN A 163 8.78 15.43 15.11
CA GLN A 163 9.79 14.88 16.01
C GLN A 163 9.21 13.84 16.97
N GLU A 164 7.97 14.04 17.43
CA GLU A 164 7.32 13.14 18.37
C GLU A 164 7.04 11.75 17.76
N ILE A 165 6.74 11.65 16.46
CA ILE A 165 6.61 10.35 15.78
C ILE A 165 7.95 9.60 15.83
N LYS A 166 9.07 10.31 15.60
CA LYS A 166 10.41 9.70 15.65
C LYS A 166 10.77 9.25 17.07
N ALA A 167 10.40 10.02 18.08
CA ALA A 167 10.57 9.64 19.48
C ALA A 167 9.73 8.39 19.83
N CYS A 168 8.44 8.38 19.46
CA CYS A 168 7.56 7.23 19.66
C CYS A 168 8.09 5.97 18.95
N LEU A 169 8.62 6.09 17.73
CA LEU A 169 9.22 4.98 17.00
C LEU A 169 10.46 4.42 17.71
N ALA A 170 11.33 5.29 18.24
CA ALA A 170 12.50 4.86 18.99
C ALA A 170 12.10 4.10 20.27
N ASP A 171 11.19 4.68 21.07
CA ASP A 171 10.66 4.06 22.28
C ASP A 171 9.97 2.72 21.97
N TRP A 172 9.23 2.66 20.85
CA TRP A 172 8.55 1.46 20.39
C TRP A 172 9.53 0.35 20.00
N ARG A 173 10.61 0.67 19.27
CA ARG A 173 11.63 -0.31 18.88
C ARG A 173 12.36 -0.89 20.09
N ASP A 174 12.71 -0.05 21.05
CA ASP A 174 13.34 -0.48 22.30
C ASP A 174 12.41 -1.43 23.08
N LEU A 175 11.14 -1.06 23.19
CA LEU A 175 10.13 -1.86 23.87
C LEU A 175 9.82 -3.18 23.14
N ALA A 176 9.67 -3.15 21.82
CA ALA A 176 9.43 -4.33 20.99
C ALA A 176 10.58 -5.32 21.10
N SER A 177 11.83 -4.84 21.09
CA SER A 177 12.99 -5.69 21.33
C SER A 177 12.92 -6.35 22.71
N GLY A 178 12.59 -5.61 23.77
CA GLY A 178 12.44 -6.17 25.12
C GLY A 178 11.30 -7.19 25.26
N LEU A 179 10.18 -6.97 24.58
CA LEU A 179 9.03 -7.88 24.58
C LEU A 179 9.35 -9.21 23.87
N CYS A 180 9.93 -9.15 22.67
CA CYS A 180 10.25 -10.34 21.89
C CYS A 180 11.36 -11.20 22.52
N HIS A 181 12.32 -10.59 23.23
CA HIS A 181 13.43 -11.34 23.85
C HIS A 181 13.09 -11.90 25.23
N SER A 182 12.23 -11.24 26.00
CA SER A 182 11.94 -11.67 27.38
C SER A 182 10.86 -12.74 27.48
N GLY A 183 10.08 -12.99 26.41
CA GLY A 183 8.94 -13.93 26.40
C GLY A 183 7.86 -13.58 27.44
N ASN A 184 7.99 -12.45 28.13
CA ASN A 184 7.21 -12.09 29.30
C ASN A 184 6.17 -11.04 28.92
N ILE A 185 5.30 -11.45 27.99
CA ILE A 185 4.18 -10.66 27.46
C ILE A 185 3.22 -10.25 28.60
N ASN A 186 3.14 -11.05 29.68
CA ASN A 186 2.24 -10.84 30.81
C ASN A 186 2.82 -9.98 31.94
N ASN A 187 3.90 -9.23 31.70
CA ASN A 187 4.42 -8.28 32.68
C ASN A 187 3.62 -6.97 32.66
N GLU A 188 2.96 -6.64 33.78
CA GLU A 188 2.14 -5.44 33.94
C GLU A 188 2.88 -4.14 33.58
N ASP A 189 4.17 -4.06 33.89
CA ASP A 189 4.98 -2.89 33.56
C ASP A 189 5.19 -2.73 32.05
N ASN A 190 5.32 -3.83 31.32
CA ASN A 190 5.44 -3.78 29.86
C ASN A 190 4.11 -3.36 29.22
N ALA A 191 2.98 -3.87 29.73
CA ALA A 191 1.66 -3.45 29.27
C ALA A 191 1.42 -1.94 29.49
N ARG A 192 1.86 -1.39 30.64
CA ARG A 192 1.80 0.04 30.93
C ARG A 192 2.65 0.86 29.96
N LYS A 193 3.86 0.40 29.62
CA LYS A 193 4.72 1.08 28.65
C LYS A 193 4.13 1.08 27.23
N VAL A 194 3.60 -0.07 26.77
CA VAL A 194 2.89 -0.15 25.48
C VAL A 194 1.74 0.85 25.46
N LYS A 195 0.92 0.86 26.51
CA LYS A 195 -0.21 1.78 26.62
C LYS A 195 0.22 3.25 26.59
N ALA A 196 1.29 3.61 27.31
CA ALA A 196 1.79 4.97 27.33
C ALA A 196 2.24 5.46 25.94
N ILE A 197 2.91 4.60 25.15
CA ILE A 197 3.31 4.95 23.77
C ILE A 197 2.07 5.05 22.87
N MET A 198 1.12 4.12 22.98
CA MET A 198 -0.13 4.15 22.22
C MET A 198 -0.96 5.41 22.52
N ASP A 199 -1.02 5.84 23.78
CA ASP A 199 -1.71 7.07 24.17
C ASP A 199 -1.04 8.31 23.57
N ARG A 200 0.31 8.36 23.52
CA ARG A 200 1.06 9.44 22.82
C ARG A 200 0.76 9.46 21.32
N ILE A 201 0.79 8.29 20.66
CA ILE A 201 0.45 8.17 19.23
C ILE A 201 -0.99 8.63 18.99
N ARG A 202 -1.92 8.24 19.86
CA ARG A 202 -3.32 8.66 19.75
C ARG A 202 -3.49 10.17 19.89
N CYS A 203 -2.83 10.80 20.87
CA CYS A 203 -2.85 12.25 21.03
C CYS A 203 -2.32 12.95 19.78
N LEU A 204 -1.18 12.48 19.24
CA LEU A 204 -0.63 12.99 17.99
C LEU A 204 -1.63 12.91 16.85
N MET A 205 -2.25 11.74 16.64
CA MET A 205 -3.25 11.56 15.58
C MET A 205 -4.49 12.45 15.78
N GLY A 206 -4.86 12.73 17.04
CA GLY A 206 -5.91 13.68 17.38
C GLY A 206 -5.59 15.10 16.90
N GLU A 207 -4.38 15.60 17.18
CA GLU A 207 -3.94 16.93 16.71
C GLU A 207 -3.97 17.06 15.19
N VAL A 208 -3.64 15.98 14.47
CA VAL A 208 -3.77 15.93 13.00
C VAL A 208 -5.22 16.09 12.59
N ASN A 209 -6.11 15.31 13.21
CA ASN A 209 -7.51 15.33 12.84
C ASN A 209 -8.13 16.72 13.09
N ASP A 210 -7.80 17.33 14.23
CA ASP A 210 -8.29 18.66 14.61
C ASP A 210 -7.83 19.73 13.61
N THR A 211 -6.56 19.67 13.16
CA THR A 211 -6.03 20.61 12.14
C THR A 211 -6.68 20.46 10.76
N TYR A 212 -7.18 19.28 10.39
CA TYR A 212 -7.91 19.08 9.12
C TYR A 212 -9.41 19.38 9.23
N THR A 213 -10.01 19.28 10.42
CA THR A 213 -11.44 19.62 10.62
C THR A 213 -11.72 21.11 10.77
N GLU A 214 -10.70 21.92 11.08
CA GLU A 214 -10.83 23.38 11.18
C GLU A 214 -10.53 24.13 9.86
N GLN A 215 -10.28 23.41 8.75
CA GLN A 215 -10.14 23.95 7.38
C GLN A 215 -11.41 23.74 6.56
#